data_AF-A0AAJ2GYE6-F1
#
_entry.id   AF-A0AAJ2GYE6-F1
#
_cell.length_a   1.000
_cell.length_b   1.000
_cell.length_c   1.000
_cell.angle_alpha   90.00
_cell.angle_beta   90.00
_cell.angle_gamma   90.00
#
_symmetry.space_group_name_H-M   'P 1'
#
loop_
_entity.id
_entity.type
_entity.pdbx_description
1 polymer ?
#
loop_
_entity_poly.entity_id
_entity_poly.type
_entity_poly.pdbx_seq_one_letter_code
_entity_poly.pdbx_strand_id
1 'polypeptide(L)' 'MAKTYLTHCCLIAPPQLNDDFFAETIIYIARHDKQGAQGLIINRPSHIKINELLTDLDISIDVVKPHAVLEGG' A
#
# COMPACT_ATOMS: atom_id res chain seq x y z
N MET A 1 30.02 -1.28 -7.67
CA MET A 1 28.66 -0.94 -8.16
C MET A 1 27.95 -0.16 -7.06
N ALA A 2 27.35 0.99 -7.38
CA ALA A 2 26.57 1.73 -6.40
C ALA A 2 25.35 0.90 -5.98
N LYS A 3 25.07 0.82 -4.68
CA LYS A 3 23.90 0.09 -4.18
C LYS A 3 22.67 0.95 -4.45
N THR A 4 21.90 0.60 -5.48
CA THR A 4 20.69 1.35 -5.85
C THR A 4 19.57 0.97 -4.89
N TYR A 5 19.22 1.90 -3.99
CA TYR A 5 18.00 1.79 -3.21
C TYR A 5 16.81 2.31 -4.02
N LEU A 6 15.64 1.74 -3.76
CA LEU A 6 14.40 2.00 -4.51
C LEU A 6 13.40 2.82 -3.69
N THR A 7 13.81 3.35 -2.54
CA THR A 7 12.96 4.25 -1.73
C THR A 7 12.43 5.37 -2.61
N HIS A 8 11.14 5.71 -2.46
CA HIS A 8 10.41 6.67 -3.29
C HIS A 8 10.16 6.27 -4.76
N CYS A 9 10.48 5.03 -5.15
CA CYS A 9 10.06 4.48 -6.44
C CYS A 9 8.77 3.66 -6.31
N CYS A 10 8.11 3.44 -7.45
CA CYS A 10 7.01 2.48 -7.57
C CYS A 10 7.49 1.20 -8.25
N LEU A 11 7.12 0.05 -7.70
CA LEU A 11 7.13 -1.22 -8.44
C LEU A 11 5.81 -1.36 -9.19
N ILE A 12 5.89 -1.76 -10.45
CA ILE A 12 4.73 -1.98 -11.31
C ILE A 12 4.69 -3.45 -11.66
N ALA A 13 3.61 -4.14 -11.29
CA ALA A 13 3.42 -5.54 -11.63
C ALA A 13 3.37 -5.71 -13.17
N PRO A 14 4.23 -6.58 -13.74
CA PRO A 14 4.12 -6.90 -15.17
C PRO A 14 2.79 -7.58 -15.50
N PRO A 15 2.26 -7.43 -16.74
CA PRO A 15 1.00 -8.07 -17.13
C PRO A 15 1.04 -9.61 -17.09
N GLN A 16 2.23 -10.22 -17.19
CA GLN A 16 2.43 -11.67 -17.17
C GLN A 16 2.78 -12.20 -15.78
N LEU A 17 2.60 -11.41 -14.72
CA LEU A 17 2.88 -11.84 -13.37
C LEU A 17 1.84 -12.89 -12.94
N ASN A 18 2.25 -14.16 -12.85
CA ASN A 18 1.40 -15.29 -12.46
C ASN A 18 1.21 -15.41 -10.93
N ASP A 19 1.14 -14.27 -10.24
CA ASP A 19 0.93 -14.18 -8.79
C ASP A 19 -0.43 -13.52 -8.54
N ASP A 20 -1.39 -14.28 -8.01
CA ASP A 20 -2.75 -13.79 -7.76
C ASP A 20 -2.79 -12.63 -6.76
N PHE A 21 -1.82 -12.55 -5.85
CA PHE A 21 -1.77 -11.52 -4.82
C PHE A 21 -1.14 -10.22 -5.32
N PHE A 22 -0.11 -10.27 -6.17
CA PHE A 22 0.58 -9.07 -6.66
C PHE A 22 0.25 -8.67 -8.10
N ALA A 23 -0.52 -9.48 -8.83
CA ALA A 23 -1.03 -9.11 -10.15
C ALA A 23 -1.71 -7.74 -10.11
N GLU A 24 -1.42 -6.92 -11.14
CA GLU A 24 -2.00 -5.59 -11.35
C GLU A 24 -1.72 -4.57 -10.21
N THR A 25 -0.76 -4.84 -9.32
CA THR A 25 -0.40 -3.91 -8.25
C THR A 25 0.57 -2.82 -8.67
N ILE A 26 0.41 -1.65 -8.04
CA ILE A 26 1.42 -0.60 -7.96
C ILE A 26 1.85 -0.51 -6.51
N ILE A 27 3.14 -0.76 -6.24
CA ILE A 27 3.69 -0.78 -4.87
C ILE A 27 4.62 0.42 -4.70
N TYR A 28 4.29 1.32 -3.78
CA TYR A 28 5.17 2.41 -3.38
C TYR A 28 6.22 1.92 -2.37
N ILE A 29 7.51 2.14 -2.63
CA ILE A 29 8.59 1.71 -1.74
C ILE A 29 8.87 2.79 -0.69
N ALA A 30 8.37 2.56 0.52
CA ALA A 30 8.54 3.45 1.67
C ALA A 30 9.94 3.34 2.30
N ARG A 31 10.56 2.16 2.26
CA ARG A 31 11.92 1.93 2.77
C ARG A 31 12.65 0.90 1.92
N HIS A 32 13.89 1.19 1.54
CA HIS A 32 14.82 0.20 1.00
C HIS A 32 16.22 0.54 1.51
N ASP A 33 16.77 -0.36 2.32
CA ASP A 33 18.08 -0.22 2.94
C ASP A 33 18.85 -1.56 2.96
N LYS A 34 19.90 -1.68 3.77
CA LYS A 34 20.71 -2.92 3.84
C LYS A 34 19.96 -4.11 4.44
N GLN A 35 18.88 -3.88 5.18
CA GLN A 35 18.08 -4.89 5.86
C GLN A 35 16.93 -5.42 4.97
N GLY A 36 16.65 -4.76 3.84
CA GLY A 36 15.60 -5.16 2.89
C GLY A 36 14.78 -3.98 2.40
N ALA A 37 13.57 -4.28 1.90
CA ALA A 37 12.62 -3.29 1.42
C ALA A 37 11.23 -3.48 2.04
N GLN A 38 10.52 -2.38 2.23
CA GLN A 38 9.13 -2.33 2.66
C GLN A 38 8.38 -1.40 1.71
N GLY A 39 7.20 -1.84 1.27
CA GLY A 39 6.34 -1.08 0.38
C GLY A 39 4.88 -1.26 0.72
N LEU A 40 4.04 -0.45 0.08
CA LEU A 40 2.59 -0.45 0.24
C LEU A 40 1.94 -0.52 -1.13
N ILE A 41 0.96 -1.41 -1.33
CA ILE A 41 0.10 -1.39 -2.50
C ILE A 41 -0.77 -0.13 -2.42
N ILE A 42 -0.77 0.69 -3.48
CA ILE A 42 -1.46 2.00 -3.50
C ILE A 42 -2.67 2.05 -4.42
N ASN A 43 -2.99 0.95 -5.12
CA ASN A 43 -4.09 0.87 -6.08
C ASN A 43 -5.11 -0.24 -5.80
N ARG A 44 -5.12 -0.80 -4.58
CA ARG A 44 -6.06 -1.84 -4.17
C ARG A 44 -6.93 -1.37 -3.00
N PRO A 45 -8.13 -0.82 -3.26
CA PRO A 45 -9.10 -0.54 -2.21
C PRO A 45 -9.59 -1.83 -1.56
N SER A 46 -9.68 -1.82 -0.23
CA SER A 46 -10.37 -2.86 0.54
C SER A 46 -11.88 -2.59 0.57
N HIS A 47 -12.62 -3.49 1.21
CA HIS A 47 -14.04 -3.30 1.51
C HIS A 47 -14.32 -2.38 2.71
N ILE A 48 -13.28 -1.93 3.41
CA ILE A 48 -13.40 -1.13 4.63
C ILE A 48 -13.41 0.36 4.29
N LYS A 49 -14.36 1.10 4.85
CA LYS A 49 -14.38 2.56 4.77
C LYS A 49 -13.59 3.17 5.92
N ILE A 50 -13.01 4.34 5.68
CA ILE A 50 -12.19 5.03 6.69
C ILE A 50 -12.93 5.29 8.00
N ASN A 51 -14.23 5.60 7.97
CA ASN A 51 -15.02 5.83 9.17
C ASN A 51 -15.23 4.54 9.99
N GLU A 52 -15.35 3.39 9.33
CA GLU A 52 -15.46 2.09 9.99
C GLU A 52 -14.15 1.76 10.69
N LEU A 53 -13.01 1.87 9.99
CA LEU A 53 -11.69 1.64 10.57
C LEU A 53 -11.39 2.56 11.77
N LEU A 54 -11.73 3.85 11.67
CA LEU A 54 -11.51 4.80 12.78
C LEU A 54 -12.38 4.45 13.99
N THR A 55 -13.61 3.97 13.76
CA THR A 55 -14.50 3.50 14.83
C THR A 55 -13.92 2.27 15.52
N ASP A 56 -13.41 1.30 14.75
CA ASP A 56 -12.78 0.08 15.28
C ASP A 56 -11.51 0.36 16.11
N LEU A 57 -10.87 1.51 15.88
CA LEU A 57 -9.68 1.97 16.60
C LEU A 57 -10.00 2.91 17.77
N ASP A 58 -11.28 3.08 18.13
CA ASP A 58 -11.77 4.01 19.16
C ASP A 58 -11.36 5.49 18.92
N ILE A 59 -11.21 5.89 17.65
CA ILE A 59 -10.84 7.25 17.26
C ILE A 59 -12.12 8.05 16.99
N SER A 60 -12.45 8.98 17.89
CA SER A 60 -13.60 9.88 17.76
C SER A 60 -13.30 11.06 16.82
N ILE A 61 -14.17 11.28 15.85
CA ILE A 61 -14.03 12.35 14.84
C ILE A 61 -15.40 12.86 14.40
N ASP A 62 -15.56 14.19 14.34
CA ASP A 62 -16.87 14.81 14.09
C ASP A 62 -17.35 14.62 12.65
N VAL A 63 -16.44 14.80 11.68
CA VAL A 63 -16.75 14.66 10.25
C VAL A 63 -15.58 14.02 9.53
N VAL A 64 -15.84 12.88 8.88
CA VAL A 64 -14.89 12.20 8.00
C VAL A 64 -15.44 12.18 6.58
N LYS A 65 -14.61 12.63 5.63
CA LYS A 65 -14.96 12.49 4.21
C LYS A 65 -14.90 11.01 3.83
N PRO A 66 -15.88 10.50 3.06
CA PRO A 66 -15.83 9.12 2.57
C PRO A 66 -14.52 8.86 1.82
N HIS A 67 -13.79 7.82 2.25
CA HIS A 67 -12.54 7.39 1.66
C HIS A 67 -12.38 5.88 1.86
N ALA A 68 -11.91 5.18 0.84
CA ALA A 68 -11.62 3.76 0.94
C ALA A 68 -10.31 3.54 1.71
N VAL A 69 -10.25 2.51 2.56
CA VAL A 69 -8.98 2.02 3.12
C VAL A 69 -8.34 1.09 2.09
N LEU A 70 -7.02 1.15 1.93
CA LEU A 70 -6.30 0.31 0.97
C LEU A 70 -5.75 -0.95 1.66
N GLU A 71 -5.69 -2.04 0.91
CA GLU A 71 -4.92 -3.23 1.31
C GLU A 71 -3.44 -2.95 1.03
N GLY A 72 -2.61 -2.90 2.08
CA GLY A 72 -1.21 -2.51 1.96
C GLY A 72 -0.28 -3.59 1.37
N GLY A 73 -0.71 -4.84 1.38
CA GLY A 73 0.10 -6.02 1.08
C GLY A 73 0.17 -6.98 2.25
#